data_AF-A0A932DDI5-F1
#
_entry.id   AF-A0A932DDI5-F1
#
_cell.length_a   1.000
_cell.length_b   1.000
_cell.length_c   1.000
_cell.angle_alpha   90.00
_cell.angle_beta   90.00
_cell.angle_gamma   90.00
#
_symmetry.space_group_name_H-M   'P 1'
#
loop_
_entity.id
_entity.type
_entity.pdbx_description
1 polymer ?
#
loop_
_entity_poly.entity_id
_entity_poly.type
_entity_poly.pdbx_seq_one_letter_code
_entity_poly.pdbx_strand_id
1 'polypeptide(L)'
;MRTINLESGLPDLDTARRRLLAELDAARKDGARVLKVIHGWGSSGAGGTLAVGIRKSLRLRIKEGKATLVVPGERFSSDTNEGRELAQRHPSVRADRDFNRANPGITILEL
;
A
#
# COMPACT_ATOMS: atom_id res chain seq x y z
N MET A 1 -9.53 7.53 2.20
CA MET A 1 -8.22 6.84 2.06
C MET A 1 -7.30 7.74 1.26
N ARG A 2 -6.05 7.93 1.68
CA ARG A 2 -5.06 8.73 0.92
C ARG A 2 -4.28 7.82 -0.03
N THR A 3 -3.99 8.30 -1.23
CA THR A 3 -3.24 7.53 -2.25
C THR A 3 -1.83 8.10 -2.39
N ILE A 4 -0.84 7.22 -2.43
CA ILE A 4 0.58 7.53 -2.61
C ILE A 4 1.06 6.79 -3.86
N ASN A 5 1.56 7.53 -4.86
CA ASN A 5 2.11 6.95 -6.07
C ASN A 5 3.64 6.93 -6.04
N LEU A 6 4.23 5.77 -5.74
CA LEU A 6 5.68 5.59 -5.65
C LEU A 6 6.33 5.26 -6.99
N GLU A 7 5.58 4.74 -7.97
CA GLU A 7 6.12 4.47 -9.32
C GLU A 7 6.22 5.75 -10.18
N SER A 8 5.60 6.85 -9.75
CA SER A 8 5.65 8.13 -10.44
C SER A 8 7.08 8.64 -10.64
N GLY A 9 7.44 8.91 -11.90
CA GLY A 9 8.78 9.33 -12.29
C GLY A 9 9.82 8.20 -12.30
N LEU A 10 9.39 6.94 -12.25
CA LEU A 10 10.25 5.74 -12.36
C LEU A 10 11.49 5.76 -11.46
N PRO A 11 11.33 6.01 -10.14
CA PRO A 11 12.47 6.09 -9.25
C PRO A 11 13.14 4.73 -9.05
N ASP A 12 14.41 4.75 -8.67
CA ASP A 12 15.05 3.59 -8.07
C ASP A 12 14.43 3.21 -6.71
N LEU A 13 14.75 2.01 -6.22
CA LEU A 13 14.19 1.46 -5.00
C LEU A 13 14.47 2.32 -3.75
N ASP A 14 15.67 2.90 -3.64
CA ASP A 14 16.04 3.66 -2.45
C ASP A 14 15.35 5.02 -2.41
N THR A 15 15.21 5.66 -3.57
CA THR A 15 14.41 6.86 -3.74
C THR A 15 12.94 6.60 -3.41
N ALA A 16 12.37 5.50 -3.91
CA ALA A 16 11.00 5.12 -3.58
C ALA A 16 10.81 4.81 -2.09
N ARG A 17 11.79 4.19 -1.42
CA ARG A 17 11.77 3.95 0.03
C ARG A 17 11.78 5.26 0.83
N ARG A 18 12.63 6.22 0.44
CA ARG A 18 12.65 7.56 1.07
C ARG A 18 11.30 8.27 0.90
N ARG A 19 10.73 8.24 -0.31
CA ARG A 19 9.39 8.79 -0.58
C ARG A 19 8.32 8.12 0.27
N LEU A 20 8.33 6.78 0.34
CA LEU A 20 7.39 6.03 1.17
C LEU A 20 7.44 6.45 2.63
N LEU A 21 8.64 6.60 3.21
CA LEU A 21 8.78 7.02 4.61
C LEU A 21 8.23 8.44 4.84
N ALA A 22 8.59 9.38 3.96
CA ALA A 22 8.10 10.76 4.05
C ALA A 22 6.56 10.84 3.93
N GLU A 23 5.98 10.09 3.00
CA GLU A 23 4.53 10.06 2.79
C GLU A 23 3.79 9.36 3.94
N LEU A 24 4.36 8.31 4.54
CA LEU A 24 3.79 7.68 5.74
C LEU A 24 3.75 8.66 6.92
N ASP A 25 4.82 9.43 7.11
CA ASP A 25 4.89 10.41 8.20
C ASP A 25 3.95 11.59 7.97
N ALA A 26 3.87 12.09 6.73
CA ALA A 26 2.90 13.11 6.34
C ALA A 26 1.46 12.63 6.52
N ALA A 27 1.14 11.43 6.06
CA ALA A 27 -0.18 10.84 6.21
C ALA A 27 -0.64 10.72 7.66
N ARG A 28 0.26 10.32 8.58
CA ARG A 28 -0.06 10.28 10.01
C ARG A 28 -0.31 11.67 10.58
N LYS A 29 0.52 12.66 10.24
CA LYS A 29 0.34 14.04 10.69
C LYS A 29 -0.99 14.62 10.22
N ASP A 30 -1.42 14.24 9.02
CA ASP A 30 -2.71 14.66 8.44
C ASP A 30 -3.90 13.83 8.95
N GLY A 31 -3.69 12.92 9.91
CA GLY A 31 -4.74 12.10 10.51
C GLY A 31 -5.28 10.98 9.62
N ALA A 32 -4.59 10.64 8.52
CA ALA A 32 -5.03 9.56 7.64
C ALA A 32 -4.94 8.20 8.36
N ARG A 33 -6.01 7.40 8.26
CA ARG A 33 -6.08 6.06 8.88
C ARG A 33 -5.85 4.92 7.89
N VAL A 34 -6.08 5.19 6.61
CA VAL A 34 -5.90 4.21 5.54
C VAL A 34 -5.16 4.84 4.38
N LEU A 35 -4.14 4.14 3.88
CA LEU A 35 -3.33 4.52 2.73
C LEU A 35 -3.39 3.47 1.64
N LYS A 36 -3.40 3.94 0.39
CA LYS A 36 -3.18 3.12 -0.80
C LYS A 36 -1.85 3.48 -1.42
N VAL A 37 -0.91 2.55 -1.43
CA VAL A 37 0.40 2.72 -2.05
C VAL A 37 0.39 2.06 -3.42
N ILE A 38 0.64 2.84 -4.46
CA ILE A 38 0.85 2.37 -5.83
C ILE A 38 2.35 2.21 -6.02
N HIS A 39 2.80 0.97 -6.24
CA HIS A 39 4.22 0.62 -6.39
C HIS A 39 4.50 -0.08 -7.73
N GLY A 40 3.47 -0.31 -8.53
CA GLY A 40 3.54 -0.90 -9.86
C GLY A 40 3.47 -2.43 -9.86
N TRP A 41 3.12 -3.02 -11.00
CA TRP A 41 2.88 -4.47 -11.14
C TRP A 41 4.11 -5.35 -10.93
N GLY A 42 5.31 -4.78 -11.05
CA GLY A 42 6.55 -5.52 -10.94
C GLY A 42 6.75 -6.53 -12.08
N SER A 43 7.04 -6.05 -13.29
CA SER A 43 7.59 -6.88 -14.36
C SER A 43 9.06 -7.21 -14.10
N SER A 44 9.60 -8.29 -14.66
CA SER A 44 10.93 -8.88 -14.40
C SER A 44 12.16 -7.96 -14.59
N GLY A 45 11.96 -6.71 -15.00
CA GLY A 45 12.99 -5.67 -15.05
C GLY A 45 13.05 -4.82 -13.78
N ALA A 46 13.59 -3.60 -13.87
CA ALA A 46 13.74 -2.69 -12.73
C ALA A 46 12.44 -2.41 -11.94
N GLY A 47 11.28 -2.42 -12.62
CA GLY A 47 9.97 -2.29 -11.98
C GLY A 47 9.62 -3.44 -11.02
N GLY A 48 10.07 -4.66 -11.30
CA GLY A 48 9.92 -5.84 -10.44
C GLY A 48 10.68 -5.72 -9.14
N THR A 49 11.92 -5.23 -9.22
CA THR A 49 12.74 -4.94 -8.04
C THR A 49 12.08 -3.91 -7.14
N LEU A 50 11.47 -2.87 -7.74
CA LEU A 50 10.75 -1.83 -7.00
C LEU A 50 9.56 -2.40 -6.23
N ALA A 51 8.63 -3.09 -6.92
CA ALA A 51 7.42 -3.65 -6.30
C ALA A 51 7.75 -4.63 -5.17
N VAL A 52 8.69 -5.56 -5.40
CA VAL A 52 9.13 -6.52 -4.37
C VAL A 52 9.76 -5.80 -3.18
N GLY A 53 10.65 -4.84 -3.45
CA GLY A 53 11.34 -4.07 -2.42
C GLY A 53 10.38 -3.25 -1.56
N ILE A 54 9.41 -2.58 -2.18
CA ILE A 54 8.40 -1.79 -1.48
C ILE A 54 7.45 -2.67 -0.68
N ARG A 55 6.93 -3.77 -1.23
CA ARG A 55 6.07 -4.70 -0.48
C ARG A 55 6.77 -5.24 0.76
N LYS A 56 8.06 -5.56 0.68
CA LYS A 56 8.87 -5.95 1.84
C LYS A 56 8.97 -4.81 2.86
N SER A 57 9.22 -3.58 2.42
CA SER A 57 9.25 -2.39 3.29
C SER A 57 7.90 -2.10 3.97
N LEU A 58 6.77 -2.31 3.29
CA LEU A 58 5.44 -2.11 3.85
C LEU A 58 5.11 -3.13 4.94
N ARG A 59 5.42 -4.42 4.71
CA ARG A 59 5.24 -5.47 5.73
C ARG A 59 6.06 -5.21 7.00
N LEU A 60 7.25 -4.60 6.88
CA LEU A 60 8.07 -4.24 8.02
C LEU A 60 7.38 -3.18 8.92
N ARG A 61 6.49 -2.35 8.36
CA ARG A 61 5.77 -1.32 9.13
C ARG A 61 4.86 -1.91 10.21
N ILE A 62 4.37 -3.13 10.04
CA ILE A 62 3.66 -3.83 11.12
C ILE A 62 4.59 -4.08 12.30
N LYS A 63 5.78 -4.63 12.04
CA LYS A 63 6.78 -4.94 13.08
C LYS A 63 7.30 -3.69 13.81
N GLU A 64 7.32 -2.56 13.11
CA GLU A 64 7.71 -1.27 13.67
C GLU A 64 6.58 -0.56 14.44
N GLY A 65 5.38 -1.15 14.54
CA GLY A 65 4.21 -0.50 15.15
C GLY A 65 3.69 0.69 14.34
N LYS A 66 4.06 0.77 13.06
CA LYS A 66 3.71 1.85 12.13
C LYS A 66 2.49 1.51 11.28
N ALA A 67 2.04 0.26 11.25
CA ALA A 67 0.82 -0.13 10.57
C ALA A 67 0.16 -1.25 11.37
N THR A 68 -1.16 -1.26 11.43
CA THR A 68 -1.93 -2.33 12.08
C THR A 68 -2.26 -3.46 11.11
N LEU A 69 -2.44 -3.12 9.83
CA LEU A 69 -2.74 -4.08 8.78
C LEU A 69 -2.10 -3.69 7.45
N VAL A 70 -1.61 -4.68 6.71
CA VAL A 70 -1.10 -4.51 5.34
C VAL A 70 -1.82 -5.51 4.44
N VAL A 71 -2.58 -4.98 3.48
CA VAL A 71 -3.39 -5.77 2.54
C VAL A 71 -2.77 -5.62 1.15
N PRO A 72 -2.09 -6.65 0.62
CA PRO A 72 -1.68 -6.67 -0.78
C PRO A 72 -2.89 -6.48 -1.69
N GLY A 73 -2.73 -5.81 -2.83
CA GLY A 73 -3.87 -5.51 -3.70
C GLY A 73 -4.55 -6.75 -4.30
N GLU A 74 -3.83 -7.88 -4.42
CA GLU A 74 -4.41 -9.19 -4.78
C GLU A 74 -5.38 -9.72 -3.71
N ARG A 75 -5.25 -9.21 -2.48
CA ARG A 75 -6.11 -9.52 -1.33
C ARG A 75 -6.99 -8.34 -0.93
N PHE A 76 -7.07 -7.28 -1.73
CA PHE A 76 -7.96 -6.15 -1.44
C PHE A 76 -9.38 -6.47 -1.93
N SER A 77 -10.01 -7.44 -1.25
CA SER A 77 -11.33 -7.97 -1.62
C SER A 77 -12.13 -8.40 -0.39
N SER A 78 -13.47 -8.32 -0.47
CA SER A 78 -14.40 -8.87 0.53
C SER A 78 -14.24 -10.38 0.76
N ASP A 79 -13.68 -11.10 -0.21
CA ASP A 79 -13.56 -12.56 -0.17
C ASP A 79 -12.31 -13.01 0.58
N THR A 80 -11.43 -12.08 0.94
CA THR A 80 -10.24 -12.36 1.76
C THR A 80 -10.45 -11.90 3.20
N ASN A 81 -9.77 -12.53 4.15
CA ASN A 81 -9.87 -12.17 5.56
C ASN A 81 -9.41 -10.74 5.81
N GLU A 82 -8.23 -10.37 5.31
CA GLU A 82 -7.61 -9.06 5.53
C GLU A 82 -8.40 -7.94 4.82
N GLY A 83 -8.84 -8.16 3.58
CA GLY A 83 -9.65 -7.20 2.86
C GLY A 83 -11.03 -7.00 3.49
N ARG A 84 -11.65 -8.06 4.00
CA ARG A 84 -12.92 -8.01 4.74
C ARG A 84 -12.79 -7.27 6.05
N GLU A 85 -11.77 -7.58 6.83
CA GLU A 85 -11.48 -6.94 8.12
C GLU A 85 -11.24 -5.43 7.93
N LEU A 86 -10.43 -5.06 6.92
CA LEU A 86 -10.19 -3.67 6.56
C LEU A 86 -11.50 -2.96 6.18
N ALA A 87 -12.34 -3.59 5.35
CA ALA A 87 -13.60 -3.02 4.88
C ALA A 87 -14.69 -2.95 5.97
N GLN A 88 -14.60 -3.78 7.02
CA GLN A 88 -15.46 -3.67 8.20
C GLN A 88 -15.06 -2.47 9.05
N ARG A 89 -13.76 -2.25 9.26
CA ARG A 89 -13.24 -1.14 10.07
C ARG A 89 -13.26 0.20 9.35
N HIS A 90 -13.13 0.19 8.02
CA HIS A 90 -13.13 1.39 7.18
C HIS A 90 -14.07 1.22 5.97
N PRO A 91 -15.40 1.29 6.13
CA PRO A 91 -16.36 1.00 5.05
C PRO A 91 -16.13 1.77 3.74
N SER A 92 -15.60 3.00 3.83
CA SER A 92 -15.27 3.84 2.66
C SER A 92 -14.30 3.21 1.66
N VAL A 93 -13.49 2.22 2.06
CA VAL A 93 -12.54 1.55 1.15
C VAL A 93 -13.23 0.76 0.05
N ARG A 94 -14.51 0.39 0.24
CA ARG A 94 -15.32 -0.30 -0.78
C ARG A 94 -15.62 0.56 -2.00
N ALA A 95 -15.54 1.89 -1.87
CA ALA A 95 -15.71 2.82 -2.97
C ALA A 95 -14.43 3.00 -3.79
N ASP A 96 -13.28 2.47 -3.35
CA ASP A 96 -12.05 2.52 -4.13
C ASP A 96 -12.16 1.62 -5.37
N ARG A 97 -11.72 2.15 -6.51
CA ARG A 97 -11.80 1.47 -7.81
C ARG A 97 -11.10 0.11 -7.89
N ASP A 98 -10.13 -0.14 -7.02
CA ASP A 98 -9.35 -1.39 -6.99
C ASP A 98 -9.91 -2.43 -5.99
N PHE A 99 -10.94 -2.08 -5.22
CA PHE A 99 -11.60 -3.05 -4.34
C PHE A 99 -12.25 -4.16 -5.18
N ASN A 100 -12.01 -5.43 -4.80
CA ASN A 100 -12.42 -6.62 -5.55
C ASN A 100 -11.83 -6.72 -6.98
N ARG A 101 -10.71 -6.04 -7.28
CA ARG A 101 -10.03 -6.12 -8.60
C ARG A 101 -8.75 -6.93 -8.63
N ALA A 102 -8.27 -7.37 -7.47
CA ALA A 102 -7.04 -8.13 -7.31
C ALA A 102 -5.82 -7.46 -7.98
N ASN A 103 -5.68 -6.13 -7.88
CA ASN A 103 -4.61 -5.38 -8.53
C ASN A 103 -3.25 -5.57 -7.80
N PRO A 104 -2.26 -6.31 -8.33
CA PRO A 104 -0.99 -6.53 -7.64
C PRO A 104 -0.11 -5.28 -7.52
N GLY A 105 -0.40 -4.23 -8.29
CA GLY A 105 0.39 -2.99 -8.31
C GLY A 105 0.15 -2.04 -7.15
N ILE A 106 -0.73 -2.43 -6.23
CA ILE A 106 -1.06 -1.63 -5.05
C ILE A 106 -0.87 -2.42 -3.76
N THR A 107 -0.83 -1.70 -2.65
CA THR A 107 -0.93 -2.27 -1.30
C THR A 107 -1.66 -1.28 -0.43
N ILE A 108 -2.64 -1.76 0.33
CA ILE A 108 -3.38 -0.95 1.28
C ILE A 108 -2.74 -1.11 2.66
N LEU A 109 -2.58 0.00 3.37
CA LEU A 109 -2.11 0.05 4.74
C LEU A 109 -3.18 0.68 5.61
N GLU A 110 -3.35 0.10 6.77
CA GLU A 110 -4.00 0.74 7.89
C GLU A 110 -2.93 1.20 8.87
N LEU A 111 -2.99 2.49 9.24
CA LEU A 111 -2.02 3.15 10.12
C LEU A 111 -2.44 3.08 11.60
#